data_AF-A0A357V4H5-F1
#
_entry.id   AF-A0A357V4H5-F1
#
_cell.length_a   1.000
_cell.length_b   1.000
_cell.length_c   1.000
_cell.angle_alpha   90.00
_cell.angle_beta   90.00
_cell.angle_gamma   90.00
#
_symmetry.space_group_name_H-M   'P 1'
#
loop_
_entity.id
_entity.type
_entity.pdbx_description
1 polymer ?
#
loop_
_entity_poly.entity_id
_entity_poly.type
_entity_poly.pdbx_seq_one_letter_code
_entity_poly.pdbx_strand_id
1 'polypeptide(L)' 'PVEIIVRNVAAGTFSKRFGMEEGTALPRSIIEYCYKSDELGDPLIAEEHVTAFGWATPQDMDEIMALSLRINDY' A
#
# COMPACT_ATOMS: atom_id res chain seq x y z
N PRO A 1 -11.57 2.30 6.00
CA PRO A 1 -10.68 3.46 6.30
C PRO A 1 -9.21 3.10 5.98
N VAL A 2 -8.99 2.42 4.86
CA VAL A 2 -7.69 1.92 4.45
C VAL A 2 -7.39 2.50 3.08
N GLU A 3 -6.18 3.02 2.91
CA GLU A 3 -5.65 3.46 1.63
C GLU A 3 -4.66 2.41 1.13
N ILE A 4 -4.78 2.07 -0.15
CA ILE A 4 -3.90 1.12 -0.83
C ILE A 4 -3.02 1.91 -1.79
N ILE A 5 -1.70 1.78 -1.64
CA ILE A 5 -0.72 2.47 -2.47
C ILE A 5 0.05 1.43 -3.26
N VAL A 6 0.00 1.52 -4.59
CA VAL A 6 0.80 0.69 -5.49
C VAL A 6 2.01 1.48 -5.96
N ARG A 7 3.20 0.89 -5.87
CA ARG A 7 4.47 1.51 -6.29
C ARG A 7 5.21 0.63 -7.29
N ASN A 8 5.49 1.19 -8.45
CA ASN A 8 6.45 0.62 -9.41
C ASN A 8 7.82 1.28 -9.34
N VAL A 9 7.88 2.49 -8.80
CA VAL A 9 9.06 3.33 -8.72
C VAL A 9 9.15 3.88 -7.30
N ALA A 10 10.35 3.91 -6.74
CA ALA A 10 10.62 4.53 -5.46
C ALA A 10 10.41 6.04 -5.57
N ALA A 11 9.48 6.60 -4.80
CA ALA A 11 9.22 8.04 -4.74
C ALA A 11 8.68 8.47 -3.37
N GLY A 12 8.77 9.77 -3.09
CA GLY A 12 8.16 10.38 -1.91
C GLY A 12 8.62 9.79 -0.57
N THR A 13 7.67 9.51 0.33
CA THR A 13 7.98 8.98 1.68
C THR A 13 8.59 7.58 1.65
N PHE A 14 8.35 6.80 0.59
CA PHE A 14 8.95 5.48 0.41
C PHE A 14 10.45 5.58 0.19
N SER A 15 10.89 6.42 -0.76
CA SER A 15 12.33 6.65 -1.02
C SER A 15 13.07 7.10 0.24
N LYS A 16 12.49 8.05 1.00
CA LYS A 16 13.07 8.52 2.27
C LYS A 16 13.15 7.43 3.34
N ARG A 17 12.11 6.59 3.46
CA ARG A 17 12.00 5.53 4.46
C ARG A 17 13.00 4.39 4.25
N PHE A 18 13.23 4.03 2.99
CA PHE A 18 14.12 2.93 2.62
C PHE A 18 15.51 3.38 2.14
N GLY A 19 15.80 4.69 2.15
CA GLY A 19 17.08 5.23 1.69
C GLY A 19 17.34 4.98 0.19
N MET A 20 16.27 4.92 -0.60
CA MET A 20 16.33 4.69 -2.04
C MET A 20 16.31 6.00 -2.80
N GLU A 21 17.02 6.06 -3.92
CA GLU A 21 16.97 7.21 -4.83
C GLU A 21 15.57 7.32 -5.44
N GLU A 22 15.01 8.53 -5.44
CA GLU A 22 13.73 8.81 -6.09
C GLU A 22 13.84 8.60 -7.60
N GLY A 23 12.87 7.90 -8.19
CA GLY A 23 12.94 7.46 -9.58
C GLY A 23 13.53 6.05 -9.77
N THR A 24 14.02 5.38 -8.70
CA THR A 24 14.50 4.00 -8.80
C THR A 24 13.37 3.04 -9.16
N ALA A 25 13.49 2.35 -10.30
CA ALA A 25 12.54 1.31 -10.70
C ALA A 25 12.59 0.12 -9.73
N LEU A 26 11.43 -0.30 -9.24
CA LEU A 26 11.32 -1.45 -8.36
C LEU A 26 11.26 -2.74 -9.20
N PRO A 27 11.92 -3.84 -8.75
CA PRO A 27 11.92 -5.10 -9.48
C PRO A 27 10.53 -5.77 -9.54
N ARG A 28 9.62 -5.35 -8.65
CA ARG A 28 8.22 -5.76 -8.59
C ARG A 28 7.38 -4.61 -8.04
N SER A 29 6.12 -4.57 -8.44
CA SER A 29 5.16 -3.66 -7.82
C SER A 29 5.02 -3.99 -6.32
N ILE A 30 5.10 -2.97 -5.50
CA ILE A 30 4.92 -3.05 -4.04
C ILE A 30 3.56 -2.46 -3.71
N ILE A 31 2.82 -3.15 -2.86
CA ILE A 31 1.53 -2.69 -2.32
C ILE A 31 1.76 -2.34 -0.85
N GLU A 32 1.41 -1.12 -0.47
CA GLU A 32 1.41 -0.65 0.92
C GLU A 32 -0.01 -0.33 1.36
N TYR A 33 -0.34 -0.64 2.62
CA TYR A 33 -1.60 -0.28 3.23
C TYR A 33 -1.37 0.83 4.27
N CYS A 34 -2.15 1.90 4.20
CA CYS A 34 -2.16 2.97 5.19
C CYS A 34 -3.53 3.04 5.87
N TYR A 35 -3.55 3.30 7.17
CA TYR A 35 -4.80 3.66 7.85
C TYR A 35 -5.07 5.14 7.62
N LYS A 36 -6.22 5.46 7.01
CA LYS A 36 -6.58 6.85 6.68
C LYS A 36 -7.02 7.59 7.93
N SER A 37 -6.13 8.39 8.50
CA SER A 37 -6.35 9.16 9.72
C SER A 37 -5.37 10.33 9.79
N ASP A 38 -5.88 11.54 9.56
CA ASP A 38 -5.10 12.78 9.64
C ASP A 38 -4.51 12.99 11.05
N GLU A 39 -5.25 12.58 12.09
CA GLU A 39 -4.80 12.67 13.49
C GLU A 39 -3.57 11.80 13.78
N LEU A 40 -3.46 10.64 13.10
CA LEU A 40 -2.35 9.70 13.26
C LEU A 40 -1.29 9.85 12.17
N GLY A 41 -1.49 10.75 11.20
CA GLY A 41 -0.57 11.00 10.09
C GLY A 41 -0.45 9.83 9.11
N ASP A 42 -1.57 9.15 8.85
CA ASP A 42 -1.68 8.03 7.89
C ASP A 42 -0.63 6.92 8.07
N PRO A 43 -0.63 6.22 9.23
CA PRO A 43 0.37 5.21 9.52
C PRO A 43 0.26 4.01 8.57
N LEU A 44 1.41 3.41 8.23
CA LEU A 44 1.44 2.10 7.56
C LEU A 44 0.85 1.03 8.47
N ILE A 45 0.03 0.18 7.89
CA ILE A 45 -0.59 -0.97 8.54
C ILE A 45 -0.31 -2.22 7.72
N ALA A 46 -0.34 -3.37 8.39
CA ALA A 46 -0.36 -4.67 7.74
C ALA A 46 -1.79 -5.14 7.48
N GLU A 47 -1.96 -6.07 6.55
CA GLU A 47 -3.25 -6.70 6.24
C GLU A 47 -3.91 -7.35 7.47
N GLU A 48 -3.11 -7.89 8.37
CA GLU A 48 -3.58 -8.47 9.64
C GLU A 48 -4.29 -7.42 10.50
N HIS A 49 -3.90 -6.14 10.43
CA HIS A 49 -4.61 -5.08 11.15
C HIS A 49 -5.98 -4.83 10.51
N VAL A 50 -6.03 -4.81 9.17
CA VAL A 50 -7.27 -4.58 8.41
C VAL A 50 -8.29 -5.66 8.74
N THR A 51 -7.85 -6.92 8.74
CA THR A 51 -8.70 -8.07 9.03
C THR A 51 -9.04 -8.17 10.52
N ALA A 52 -8.08 -7.95 11.43
CA ALA A 52 -8.31 -7.99 12.87
C ALA A 52 -9.27 -6.90 13.37
N PHE A 53 -9.26 -5.72 12.75
CA PHE A 53 -10.19 -4.63 13.06
C PHE A 53 -11.51 -4.71 12.28
N GLY A 54 -11.67 -5.73 11.42
CA GLY A 54 -12.89 -5.95 10.64
C GLY A 54 -13.17 -4.87 9.60
N TRP A 55 -12.12 -4.20 9.10
CA TRP A 55 -12.25 -3.17 8.06
C TRP A 55 -12.45 -3.77 6.67
N ALA A 56 -11.91 -4.97 6.44
CA ALA A 56 -12.10 -5.78 5.25
C ALA A 56 -11.91 -7.26 5.60
N THR A 57 -12.54 -8.15 4.86
CA THR A 57 -12.30 -9.60 4.97
C THR A 57 -11.06 -9.99 4.18
N PRO A 58 -10.43 -11.15 4.47
CA PRO A 58 -9.34 -11.67 3.63
C PRO A 58 -9.71 -11.76 2.14
N GLN A 59 -10.96 -12.12 1.85
CA GLN A 59 -11.48 -12.19 0.49
C GLN A 59 -11.51 -10.80 -0.19
N ASP A 60 -11.95 -9.77 0.54
CA ASP A 60 -11.92 -8.39 0.04
C ASP A 60 -10.47 -7.95 -0.24
N MET A 61 -9.52 -8.34 0.62
CA MET A 61 -8.11 -8.00 0.45
C MET A 61 -7.51 -8.65 -0.80
N ASP A 62 -7.83 -9.93 -1.06
CA ASP A 62 -7.45 -10.63 -2.28
C ASP A 62 -8.01 -9.94 -3.54
N GLU A 63 -9.29 -9.56 -3.51
CA GLU A 63 -9.94 -8.85 -4.63
C GLU A 63 -9.32 -7.48 -4.87
N ILE A 64 -9.07 -6.71 -3.80
CA ILE A 64 -8.41 -5.41 -3.86
C ILE A 64 -7.02 -5.56 -4.48
N MET A 65 -6.23 -6.54 -4.03
CA MET A 65 -4.88 -6.79 -4.57
C MET A 65 -4.92 -7.12 -6.06
N ALA A 66 -5.84 -8.01 -6.47
CA ALA A 66 -6.00 -8.38 -7.87
C ALA A 66 -6.40 -7.17 -8.75
N LEU A 67 -7.33 -6.34 -8.27
CA LEU A 67 -7.74 -5.12 -8.97
C LEU A 67 -6.61 -4.09 -9.04
N SER A 68 -5.90 -3.87 -7.94
CA SER A 68 -4.78 -2.93 -7.86
C SER A 68 -3.67 -3.28 -8.84
N LEU A 69 -3.28 -4.55 -8.93
CA LEU A 69 -2.27 -5.01 -9.90
C LEU A 69 -2.77 -4.87 -11.34
N ARG A 70 -4.04 -5.22 -11.60
CA ARG A 70 -4.61 -5.10 -12.94
C ARG A 70 -4.72 -3.64 -13.41
N ILE A 71 -5.05 -2.72 -12.53
CA ILE A 71 -5.07 -1.27 -12.83
C ILE A 71 -3.65 -0.77 -13.11
N ASN A 72 -2.67 -1.27 -12.36
CA ASN A 72 -1.27 -0.88 -12.49
C ASN A 72 -0.63 -1.33 -13.82
N ASP A 73 -1.11 -2.42 -14.40
CA ASP A 73 -0.61 -2.97 -15.67
C ASP A 73 -1.16 -2.26 -16.92
N TYR A 74 -2.10 -1.31 -16.79
CA TYR A 74 -2.74 -0.59 -17.91
C TYR A 74 -2.18 0.83 -18.08
#